data_AF-A0A396QL75-F1
#
_entry.id   AF-A0A396QL75-F1
#
_cell.length_a   1.000
_cell.length_b   1.000
_cell.length_c   1.000
_cell.angle_alpha   90.00
_cell.angle_beta   90.00
_cell.angle_gamma   90.00
#
_symmetry.space_group_name_H-M   'P 1'
#
loop_
_entity.id
_entity.type
_entity.pdbx_description
1 polymer ?
#
loop_
_entity_poly.entity_id
_entity_poly.type
_entity_poly.pdbx_seq_one_letter_code
_entity_poly.pdbx_strand_id
1 'polypeptide(L)'
;MYENLYAPIPDVDAYLDRLQLGSSVRTDLDFLDSLVYFHQCSIPFENLDSYVFHLPVSLEIQDIFKKIIINRRGGYCFELNALFNQLLRDLASTPMPACAGS
;
A
#
# COMPACT_ATOMS: atom_id res chain seq x y z
N MET A 1 17.52 8.46 10.73
CA MET A 1 18.17 7.34 9.99
C MET A 1 17.22 6.18 9.67
N TYR A 2 15.92 6.23 10.05
CA TYR A 2 14.89 5.27 9.60
C TYR A 2 13.58 5.97 9.20
N GLU A 3 13.58 7.30 9.05
CA GLU A 3 12.34 8.07 8.83
C GLU A 3 11.72 7.77 7.46
N ASN A 4 12.55 7.44 6.47
CA ASN A 4 12.07 7.15 5.12
C ASN A 4 11.32 5.80 5.01
N LEU A 5 11.53 4.88 5.97
CA LEU A 5 10.75 3.63 6.09
C LEU A 5 9.28 3.89 6.49
N TYR A 6 8.99 5.09 7.00
CA TYR A 6 7.66 5.54 7.41
C TYR A 6 7.21 6.78 6.63
N ALA A 7 7.86 7.06 5.50
CA ALA A 7 7.42 8.11 4.61
C ALA A 7 6.00 7.80 4.12
N PRO A 8 5.13 8.82 3.94
CA PRO A 8 3.80 8.60 3.39
C PRO A 8 3.88 7.93 2.02
N ILE A 9 2.85 7.14 1.68
CA ILE A 9 2.75 6.63 0.32
C ILE A 9 2.55 7.80 -0.64
N PRO A 10 3.22 7.80 -1.82
CA PRO A 10 3.16 8.93 -2.74
C PRO A 10 1.76 9.30 -3.24
N ASP A 11 0.90 8.29 -3.42
CA ASP A 11 -0.45 8.46 -3.96
C ASP A 11 -1.36 7.32 -3.46
N VAL A 12 -2.33 7.70 -2.60
CA VAL A 12 -3.30 6.77 -2.01
C VAL A 12 -4.27 6.26 -3.07
N ASP A 13 -4.74 7.13 -3.95
CA ASP A 13 -5.74 6.80 -4.96
C ASP A 13 -5.18 5.78 -5.96
N ALA A 14 -3.94 5.96 -6.42
CA ALA A 14 -3.27 4.99 -7.28
C ALA A 14 -3.11 3.61 -6.62
N TYR A 15 -2.93 3.56 -5.30
CA TYR A 15 -2.93 2.30 -4.55
C TYR A 15 -4.33 1.68 -4.55
N LEU A 16 -5.35 2.44 -4.15
CA LEU A 16 -6.74 1.95 -4.12
C LEU A 16 -7.19 1.45 -5.51
N ASP A 17 -6.83 2.17 -6.57
CA ASP A 17 -7.04 1.74 -7.96
C ASP A 17 -6.30 0.44 -8.29
N ARG A 18 -5.07 0.25 -7.78
CA ARG A 18 -4.32 -1.01 -7.90
C ARG A 18 -5.05 -2.19 -7.22
N LEU A 19 -5.85 -1.91 -6.19
CA LEU A 19 -6.71 -2.86 -5.48
C LEU A 19 -8.11 -2.98 -6.09
N GLN A 20 -8.46 -2.18 -7.10
CA GLN A 20 -9.81 -2.11 -7.69
C GLN A 20 -10.88 -1.63 -6.69
N LEU A 21 -10.45 -0.92 -5.65
CA LEU A 21 -11.30 -0.21 -4.72
C LEU A 21 -11.23 1.26 -5.16
N GLY A 22 -12.31 1.84 -5.68
CA GLY A 22 -12.28 3.24 -6.08
C GLY A 22 -11.97 4.20 -4.91
N SER A 23 -11.91 5.50 -5.18
CA SER A 23 -11.47 6.55 -4.24
C SER A 23 -12.38 6.79 -3.01
N SER A 24 -13.44 6.00 -2.82
CA SER A 24 -14.38 6.17 -1.71
C SER A 24 -13.83 5.50 -0.45
N VAL A 25 -12.93 6.21 0.24
CA VAL A 25 -12.35 5.77 1.51
C VAL A 25 -13.41 5.71 2.60
N ARG A 26 -13.44 4.60 3.35
CA ARG A 26 -14.24 4.43 4.57
C ARG A 26 -13.33 4.00 5.72
N THR A 27 -13.73 4.26 6.96
CA THR A 27 -12.95 3.90 8.15
C THR A 27 -13.72 2.93 9.05
N ASP A 28 -14.31 1.91 8.43
CA ASP A 28 -15.04 0.82 9.09
C ASP A 28 -14.33 -0.53 8.87
N LEU A 29 -14.76 -1.55 9.62
CA LEU A 29 -14.16 -2.89 9.54
C LEU A 29 -14.37 -3.54 8.18
N ASP A 30 -15.52 -3.34 7.54
CA ASP A 30 -15.83 -3.92 6.23
C ASP A 30 -14.87 -3.40 5.14
N PHE A 31 -14.48 -2.12 5.22
CA PHE A 31 -13.48 -1.55 4.34
C PHE A 31 -12.07 -2.08 4.63
N LEU A 32 -11.70 -2.28 5.89
CA LEU A 32 -10.42 -2.90 6.23
C LEU A 32 -10.32 -4.34 5.70
N ASP A 33 -11.39 -5.14 5.86
CA ASP A 33 -11.46 -6.49 5.33
C ASP A 33 -11.34 -6.50 3.80
N SER A 34 -12.00 -5.54 3.14
CA SER A 34 -11.89 -5.34 1.70
C SER A 34 -10.45 -5.01 1.28
N LEU A 35 -9.77 -4.09 1.98
CA LEU A 35 -8.38 -3.74 1.71
C LEU A 35 -7.47 -4.97 1.81
N VAL A 36 -7.60 -5.75 2.88
CA VAL A 36 -6.80 -6.97 3.11
C VAL A 36 -7.05 -8.02 2.01
N TYR A 37 -8.32 -8.25 1.67
CA TYR A 37 -8.71 -9.21 0.64
C TYR A 37 -8.18 -8.81 -0.74
N PHE A 38 -8.49 -7.59 -1.18
CA PHE A 38 -8.09 -7.13 -2.51
C PHE A 38 -6.57 -6.94 -2.64
N HIS A 39 -5.86 -6.62 -1.55
CA HIS A 39 -4.39 -6.61 -1.56
C HIS A 39 -3.83 -7.98 -1.90
N GLN A 40 -4.30 -9.04 -1.23
CA GLN A 40 -3.85 -10.42 -1.49
C GLN A 40 -4.23 -10.92 -2.89
N CYS A 41 -5.43 -10.56 -3.37
CA CYS A 41 -5.88 -10.97 -4.70
C CYS A 41 -5.18 -10.21 -5.83
N SER A 42 -4.84 -8.94 -5.60
CA SER A 42 -4.33 -8.06 -6.65
C SER A 42 -2.81 -8.04 -6.72
N ILE A 43 -2.11 -8.17 -5.59
CA ILE A 43 -0.65 -8.01 -5.50
C ILE A 43 -0.01 -9.35 -5.13
N PRO A 44 0.74 -9.98 -6.05
CA PRO A 44 1.32 -11.29 -5.80
C PRO A 44 2.48 -11.21 -4.81
N PHE A 45 2.62 -12.25 -3.98
CA PHE A 45 3.85 -12.49 -3.24
C PHE A 45 4.91 -13.09 -4.17
N GLU A 46 6.09 -12.48 -4.25
CA GLU A 46 7.21 -12.93 -5.09
C GLU A 46 8.56 -12.46 -4.57
N ASN A 47 9.63 -13.19 -4.90
CA ASN A 47 11.00 -12.89 -4.52
C ASN A 47 11.97 -12.87 -5.72
N LEU A 48 11.49 -12.52 -6.91
CA LEU A 48 12.27 -12.55 -8.16
C LEU A 48 13.50 -11.65 -8.08
N ASP A 49 13.37 -10.44 -7.51
CA ASP A 49 14.49 -9.49 -7.41
C ASP A 49 15.63 -10.06 -6.57
N SER A 50 15.33 -10.57 -5.38
CA SER A 50 16.35 -11.09 -4.47
C SER A 50 16.86 -12.48 -4.88
N TYR A 51 15.96 -13.38 -5.27
CA TYR A 51 16.29 -14.78 -5.51
C TYR A 51 16.76 -15.06 -6.94
N VAL A 52 16.06 -14.53 -7.95
CA VAL A 52 16.35 -14.83 -9.37
C VAL A 52 17.37 -13.84 -9.94
N PHE A 53 17.20 -12.55 -9.66
CA PHE A 53 18.04 -11.50 -10.23
C PHE A 53 19.19 -11.05 -9.33
N HIS A 54 19.22 -11.50 -8.07
CA HIS A 54 20.21 -11.09 -7.07
C HIS A 54 20.37 -9.57 -6.94
N LEU A 55 19.28 -8.84 -7.16
CA LEU A 55 19.22 -7.40 -7.03
C LEU A 55 19.02 -7.01 -5.56
N PRO A 56 19.61 -5.87 -5.14
CA PRO A 56 19.30 -5.31 -3.83
C PRO A 56 17.82 -4.93 -3.79
N VAL A 57 17.15 -5.26 -2.68
CA VAL A 57 15.76 -4.86 -2.46
C VAL A 57 15.74 -3.65 -1.55
N SER A 58 15.19 -2.55 -2.05
CA SER A 58 14.97 -1.34 -1.27
C SER A 58 13.76 -1.50 -0.37
N LEU A 59 13.86 -1.03 0.87
CA LEU A 59 12.73 -0.97 1.81
C LEU A 59 12.14 0.45 1.93
N GLU A 60 12.60 1.37 1.09
CA GLU A 60 12.10 2.74 1.06
C GLU A 60 10.70 2.77 0.44
N ILE A 61 9.75 3.44 1.09
CA ILE A 61 8.33 3.43 0.67
C ILE A 61 8.18 3.91 -0.78
N GLN A 62 8.95 4.92 -1.21
CA GLN A 62 8.90 5.43 -2.58
C GLN A 62 9.33 4.38 -3.62
N ASP A 63 10.37 3.61 -3.32
CA ASP A 63 10.87 2.55 -4.21
C ASP A 63 9.89 1.39 -4.28
N ILE A 64 9.39 0.95 -3.12
CA ILE A 64 8.38 -0.11 -3.02
C ILE A 64 7.11 0.29 -3.78
N PHE A 65 6.64 1.53 -3.59
CA PHE A 65 5.46 2.05 -4.27
C PHE A 65 5.63 2.04 -5.79
N LYS A 66 6.76 2.54 -6.30
CA LYS A 66 7.06 2.51 -7.73
C LYS A 66 7.09 1.09 -8.28
N LYS A 67 7.69 0.14 -7.56
CA LYS A 67 7.73 -1.26 -7.97
C LYS A 67 6.35 -1.90 -8.00
N ILE A 68 5.61 -1.80 -6.90
CA ILE A 68 4.39 -2.61 -6.69
C ILE A 68 3.16 -1.95 -7.34
N ILE A 69 3.01 -0.64 -7.17
CA ILE A 69 1.83 0.10 -7.63
C ILE A 69 2.01 0.53 -9.08
N ILE A 70 3.07 1.27 -9.39
CA ILE A 70 3.29 1.84 -10.73
C ILE A 70 3.70 0.75 -11.73
N ASN A 71 4.72 -0.04 -11.41
CA ASN A 71 5.22 -1.10 -12.30
C ASN A 71 4.42 -2.41 -12.18
N ARG A 72 3.34 -2.43 -11.38
CA ARG A 72 2.38 -3.53 -11.24
C ARG A 72 3.04 -4.87 -10.85
N ARG A 73 4.13 -4.84 -10.09
CA ARG A 73 4.81 -6.05 -9.59
C ARG A 73 4.29 -6.51 -8.24
N GLY A 74 4.78 -7.66 -7.81
CA GLY A 74 4.66 -8.15 -6.45
C GLY A 74 5.84 -7.75 -5.57
N GLY A 75 5.94 -8.40 -4.42
CA GLY A 75 7.07 -8.29 -3.51
C GLY A 75 7.04 -9.38 -2.45
N TYR A 76 8.07 -9.43 -1.62
CA TYR A 76 8.11 -10.33 -0.47
C TYR A 76 7.56 -9.63 0.78
N CYS A 77 7.51 -10.34 1.90
CA CYS A 77 6.73 -9.92 3.07
C CYS A 77 7.10 -8.54 3.61
N PHE A 78 8.37 -8.16 3.58
CA PHE A 78 8.80 -6.85 4.08
C PHE A 78 8.31 -5.70 3.19
N GLU A 79 8.37 -5.84 1.87
CA GLU A 79 7.85 -4.82 0.94
C GLU A 79 6.34 -4.68 1.06
N LEU A 80 5.61 -5.81 1.02
CA LEU A 80 4.15 -5.81 1.05
C LEU A 80 3.61 -5.25 2.36
N ASN A 81 4.14 -5.72 3.49
CA ASN A 81 3.66 -5.29 4.80
C ASN A 81 4.06 -3.84 5.12
N ALA A 82 5.24 -3.38 4.71
CA ALA A 82 5.63 -1.99 4.90
C ALA A 82 4.70 -1.05 4.12
N LEU A 83 4.48 -1.35 2.83
CA LEU A 83 3.63 -0.53 1.98
C LEU A 83 2.16 -0.55 2.44
N PHE A 84 1.63 -1.71 2.82
CA PHE A 84 0.28 -1.83 3.36
C PHE A 84 0.11 -1.12 4.72
N ASN A 85 1.10 -1.23 5.61
CA ASN A 85 1.06 -0.52 6.89
C ASN A 85 1.01 0.99 6.68
N GLN A 86 1.78 1.51 5.71
CA GLN A 86 1.77 2.94 5.42
C GLN A 86 0.45 3.40 4.80
N LEU A 87 -0.14 2.62 3.88
CA LEU A 87 -1.49 2.89 3.38
C LEU A 87 -2.49 3.06 4.53
N LEU A 88 -2.50 2.13 5.49
CA LEU A 88 -3.41 2.21 6.63
C LEU A 88 -3.18 3.45 7.49
N ARG A 89 -1.92 3.86 7.68
CA ARG A 89 -1.57 5.08 8.43
C ARG A 89 -2.06 6.34 7.71
N ASP A 90 -1.85 6.42 6.41
CA ASP A 90 -2.22 7.59 5.62
C ASP A 90 -3.75 7.73 5.56
N LEU A 91 -4.47 6.61 5.40
CA LEU A 91 -5.94 6.58 5.49
C LEU A 91 -6.46 6.99 6.87
N ALA A 92 -5.82 6.53 7.95
CA ALA A 92 -6.20 6.90 9.32
C ALA A 92 -5.85 8.37 9.67
N SER A 93 -4.85 8.95 9.01
CA SER A 93 -4.46 10.35 9.19
C SER A 93 -5.36 11.33 8.45
N THR A 94 -6.15 10.85 7.48
CA THR A 94 -7.06 11.68 6.69
C THR A 94 -8.23 12.08 7.58
N PRO A 95 -8.37 13.36 7.96
CA PRO A 95 -9.50 13.78 8.77
C PRO A 95 -10.76 13.59 7.94
N MET A 96 -11.67 12.74 8.41
CA MET A 96 -12.99 12.61 7.84
C MET A 96 -13.60 14.02 7.83
N PRO A 97 -14.11 14.53 6.69
CA PRO A 97 -14.93 15.74 6.74
C PRO A 97 -16.07 15.39 7.68
N ALA A 98 -16.08 16.02 8.85
CA ALA A 98 -17.11 15.82 9.86
C ALA A 98 -18.45 15.91 9.15
N CYS A 99 -19.26 14.85 9.25
CA CYS A 99 -20.58 14.81 8.63
C CYS A 99 -21.31 16.14 8.94
N ALA A 100 -21.45 16.98 7.93
CA ALA A 100 -22.26 18.18 8.02
C ALA A 100 -23.72 17.76 7.89
N GLY A 101 -24.42 17.69 9.04
CA GLY A 101 -25.85 17.37 9.14
C GLY A 101 -26.15 15.87 9.04
N SER A 102 -27.15 15.32 9.74
CA SER A 102 -28.33 15.89 10.40
C SER A 102 -28.83 14.94 11.48
#